data_AF-A0A522M6P5-F1
#
_entry.id   AF-A0A522M6P5-F1
#
_cell.length_a   1.000
_cell.length_b   1.000
_cell.length_c   1.000
_cell.angle_alpha   90.00
_cell.angle_beta   90.00
_cell.angle_gamma   90.00
#
_symmetry.space_group_name_H-M   'P 1'
#
loop_
_entity.id
_entity.type
_entity.pdbx_description
1 polymer ?
#
loop_
_entity_poly.entity_id
_entity_poly.type
_entity_poly.pdbx_seq_one_letter_code
_entity_poly.pdbx_strand_id
1 'polypeptide(L)'
;LLRQYRVTPIAARGGNPAQMDAAQQAGLAAAPEAAVATPVPQRHEAAAPAPVEVPAPSALVIDRPLRSGQQVYAKGRDLVLLHMVNPGAEVIADGHIHVYAPLRGKAIAGARGNAEARIFSLCMEPELISIAGIYRTSEVALPPEVWSHPTQARLVGGAGDGKLVLEPLKA
;
A
#
# COMPACT_ATOMS: atom_id res chain seq x y z
N LEU A 1 52.79 -30.40 -50.74
CA LEU A 1 53.15 -29.09 -50.15
C LEU A 1 53.01 -29.06 -48.62
N LEU A 2 51.81 -29.16 -48.01
CA LEU A 2 51.66 -29.01 -46.54
C LEU A 2 52.37 -30.09 -45.68
N ARG A 3 52.42 -31.34 -46.15
CA ARG A 3 53.11 -32.43 -45.45
C ARG A 3 54.62 -32.21 -45.30
N GLN A 4 55.25 -31.47 -46.22
CA GLN A 4 56.67 -31.12 -46.11
C GLN A 4 56.94 -30.21 -44.90
N TYR A 5 55.93 -29.47 -44.45
CA TYR A 5 55.96 -28.65 -43.24
C TYR A 5 55.37 -29.36 -42.01
N ARG A 6 55.23 -30.70 -42.06
CA ARG A 6 54.61 -31.53 -41.00
C ARG A 6 53.17 -31.12 -40.65
N VAL A 7 52.45 -30.48 -41.57
CA VAL A 7 51.03 -30.16 -41.40
C VAL A 7 50.17 -31.21 -42.10
N THR A 8 49.20 -31.77 -41.38
CA THR A 8 48.21 -32.70 -41.92
C THR A 8 46.85 -32.01 -41.99
N PRO A 9 46.37 -31.62 -43.19
CA PRO A 9 45.04 -31.07 -43.32
C PRO A 9 44.00 -32.19 -43.11
N ILE A 10 42.92 -31.86 -42.40
CA ILE A 10 41.86 -32.81 -42.03
C ILE A 10 40.51 -32.47 -42.67
N ALA A 11 40.30 -31.21 -43.07
CA ALA A 11 39.04 -30.76 -43.65
C ALA A 11 39.25 -29.58 -44.63
N ALA A 12 38.31 -29.41 -45.57
CA ALA A 12 38.23 -28.30 -46.50
C ALA A 12 36.87 -27.58 -46.39
N ARG A 13 36.84 -26.28 -46.68
CA ARG A 13 35.64 -25.42 -46.65
C ARG A 13 35.74 -24.31 -47.70
N GLY A 14 34.59 -23.84 -48.18
CA GLY A 14 34.48 -22.61 -48.98
C GLY A 14 34.86 -22.75 -50.46
N GLY A 15 35.12 -23.97 -50.93
CA GLY A 15 35.31 -24.27 -52.34
C GLY A 15 33.98 -24.40 -53.09
N ASN A 16 34.02 -24.24 -54.41
CA ASN A 16 32.90 -24.60 -55.29
C ASN A 16 32.68 -26.14 -55.32
N PRO A 17 31.57 -26.65 -55.87
CA PRO A 17 31.26 -28.09 -55.84
C PRO A 17 32.40 -28.97 -56.38
N ALA A 18 33.00 -28.62 -57.52
CA ALA A 18 34.10 -29.38 -58.10
C ALA A 18 35.36 -29.40 -57.21
N GLN A 19 35.63 -28.30 -56.50
CA GLN A 19 36.75 -28.21 -55.56
C GLN A 19 36.50 -29.00 -54.27
N MET A 20 35.26 -29.05 -53.79
CA MET A 20 34.87 -29.84 -52.62
C MET A 20 34.94 -31.34 -52.92
N ASP A 21 34.54 -31.76 -54.13
CA ASP A 21 34.67 -33.15 -54.58
C ASP A 21 36.15 -33.56 -54.69
N ALA A 22 37.00 -32.70 -55.26
CA ALA A 22 38.43 -32.94 -55.32
C ALA A 22 39.06 -33.02 -53.91
N ALA A 23 38.59 -32.21 -52.96
CA ALA A 23 39.06 -32.26 -51.58
C ALA A 23 38.67 -33.57 -50.87
N GLN A 24 37.45 -34.07 -51.11
CA GLN A 24 37.02 -35.37 -50.60
C GLN A 24 37.86 -36.52 -51.16
N GLN A 25 38.14 -36.52 -52.47
CA GLN A 25 39.02 -37.52 -53.09
C GLN A 25 40.45 -37.46 -52.53
N ALA A 26 40.90 -36.29 -52.08
CA ALA A 26 42.17 -36.11 -51.40
C ALA A 26 42.15 -36.52 -49.91
N GLY A 27 41.03 -37.04 -49.40
CA GLY A 27 40.87 -37.54 -48.03
C GLY A 27 40.53 -36.45 -47.00
N LEU A 28 40.06 -35.28 -47.44
CA LEU A 28 39.65 -34.18 -46.56
C LEU A 28 38.15 -34.25 -46.28
N ALA A 29 37.75 -34.08 -45.03
CA ALA A 29 36.35 -33.98 -44.66
C ALA A 29 35.75 -32.61 -45.09
N ALA A 30 34.47 -32.58 -45.44
CA ALA A 30 33.74 -31.33 -45.57
C ALA A 30 33.44 -30.79 -44.16
N ALA A 31 33.90 -29.58 -43.84
CA ALA A 31 33.59 -28.96 -42.56
C ALA A 31 32.18 -28.32 -42.62
N PRO A 32 31.21 -28.75 -41.78
CA PRO A 32 29.88 -28.16 -41.77
C PRO A 32 29.92 -26.72 -41.25
N GLU A 33 29.07 -25.88 -41.82
CA GLU A 33 28.86 -24.52 -41.33
C GLU A 33 28.11 -24.59 -40.00
N ALA A 34 28.78 -24.15 -38.93
CA ALA A 34 28.09 -23.89 -37.67
C ALA A 34 27.13 -22.73 -37.91
N ALA A 35 25.87 -23.05 -38.15
CA ALA A 35 24.79 -22.08 -38.12
C ALA A 35 24.71 -21.55 -36.70
N VAL A 36 25.29 -20.37 -36.47
CA VAL A 36 24.99 -19.57 -35.30
C VAL A 36 23.55 -19.16 -35.47
N ALA A 37 22.64 -19.87 -34.79
CA ALA A 37 21.26 -19.45 -34.70
C ALA A 37 21.25 -18.11 -33.95
N THR A 38 21.16 -17.02 -34.69
CA THR A 38 20.84 -15.72 -34.13
C THR A 38 19.47 -15.89 -33.46
N PRO A 39 19.35 -15.77 -32.13
CA PRO A 39 18.03 -15.79 -31.51
C PRO A 39 17.32 -14.57 -32.05
N VAL A 40 16.26 -14.79 -32.83
CA VAL A 40 15.31 -13.73 -33.13
C VAL A 40 14.83 -13.24 -31.76
N PRO A 41 14.99 -11.97 -31.39
CA PRO A 41 14.45 -11.48 -30.14
C PRO A 41 12.93 -11.59 -30.27
N GLN A 42 12.36 -12.66 -29.72
CA GLN A 42 10.96 -12.66 -29.38
C GLN A 42 10.81 -11.50 -28.42
N ARG A 43 10.22 -10.41 -28.93
CA ARG A 43 9.61 -9.39 -28.09
C ARG A 43 8.50 -10.14 -27.35
N HIS A 44 8.86 -10.77 -26.23
CA HIS A 44 7.95 -10.86 -25.12
C HIS A 44 7.53 -9.42 -24.90
N GLU A 45 6.33 -9.10 -25.35
CA GLU A 45 5.57 -8.02 -24.78
C GLU A 45 5.54 -8.34 -23.30
N ALA A 46 6.52 -7.76 -22.58
CA ALA A 46 6.62 -7.88 -21.15
C ALA A 46 5.31 -7.28 -20.68
N ALA A 47 4.37 -8.15 -20.31
CA ALA A 47 3.19 -7.75 -19.59
C ALA A 47 3.70 -6.83 -18.49
N ALA A 48 3.30 -5.55 -18.57
CA ALA A 48 3.63 -4.60 -17.52
C ALA A 48 3.31 -5.30 -16.20
N PRO A 49 4.23 -5.33 -15.22
CA PRO A 49 3.96 -6.00 -13.96
C PRO A 49 2.62 -5.49 -13.48
N ALA A 50 1.66 -6.40 -13.32
CA ALA A 50 0.35 -6.06 -12.78
C ALA A 50 0.61 -5.24 -11.51
N PRO A 51 -0.08 -4.10 -11.29
CA PRO A 51 0.11 -3.30 -10.10
C PRO A 51 0.09 -4.23 -8.89
N VAL A 52 1.21 -4.33 -8.18
CA VAL A 52 1.26 -5.07 -6.94
C VAL A 52 0.35 -4.28 -6.00
N GLU A 53 -0.87 -4.76 -5.77
CA GLU A 53 -1.77 -4.15 -4.80
C GLU A 53 -1.09 -4.22 -3.45
N VAL A 54 -0.49 -3.09 -3.04
CA VAL A 54 0.02 -2.94 -1.68
C VAL A 54 -1.22 -3.02 -0.78
N PRO A 55 -1.29 -3.98 0.15
CA PRO A 55 -2.43 -4.08 1.05
C PRO A 55 -2.62 -2.73 1.74
N ALA A 56 -3.87 -2.24 1.76
CA ALA A 56 -4.19 -1.04 2.49
C ALA A 56 -3.67 -1.17 3.94
N PRO A 57 -3.01 -0.15 4.49
CA PRO A 57 -2.43 -0.24 5.82
C PRO A 57 -3.53 -0.54 6.84
N SER A 58 -3.32 -1.56 7.66
CA SER A 58 -4.22 -1.89 8.76
C SER A 58 -4.34 -0.72 9.75
N ALA A 59 -5.40 -0.72 10.56
CA ALA A 59 -5.59 0.26 11.62
C ALA A 59 -4.36 0.36 12.53
N LEU A 60 -4.06 1.58 13.01
CA LEU A 60 -3.07 1.82 14.04
C LEU A 60 -3.70 1.54 15.41
N VAL A 61 -3.13 0.62 16.18
CA VAL A 61 -3.62 0.29 17.53
C VAL A 61 -2.70 0.92 18.58
N ILE A 62 -3.31 1.61 19.55
CA ILE A 62 -2.64 2.20 20.71
C ILE A 62 -3.14 1.52 21.98
N ASP A 63 -2.25 0.76 22.62
CA ASP A 63 -2.52 0.01 23.84
C ASP A 63 -1.86 0.66 25.07
N ARG A 64 -2.06 1.97 25.21
CA ARG A 64 -1.63 2.75 26.39
C ARG A 64 -2.50 3.98 26.55
N PRO A 65 -2.70 4.49 27.78
CA PRO A 65 -3.42 5.74 27.98
C PRO A 65 -2.66 6.91 27.33
N LEU A 66 -3.41 7.83 26.73
CA LEU A 66 -2.87 9.10 26.24
C LEU A 66 -3.05 10.18 27.31
N ARG A 67 -1.96 10.85 27.65
CA ARG A 67 -1.92 11.91 28.68
C ARG A 67 -1.96 13.29 28.04
N SER A 68 -2.25 14.31 28.85
CA SER A 68 -2.24 15.71 28.40
C SER A 68 -0.95 16.06 27.64
N GLY A 69 -1.09 16.78 26.54
CA GLY A 69 0.01 17.17 25.65
C GLY A 69 0.47 16.08 24.67
N GLN A 70 -0.04 14.85 24.77
CA GLN A 70 0.28 13.79 23.82
C GLN A 70 -0.62 13.87 22.59
N GLN A 71 -0.03 13.69 21.41
CA GLN A 71 -0.74 13.58 20.14
C GLN A 71 -0.42 12.26 19.46
N VAL A 72 -1.43 11.62 18.87
CA VAL A 72 -1.29 10.45 18.00
C VAL A 72 -1.96 10.73 16.66
N TYR A 73 -1.28 10.39 15.57
CA TYR A 73 -1.82 10.53 14.22
C TYR A 73 -1.73 9.23 13.41
N ALA A 74 -2.89 8.71 13.02
CA ALA A 74 -3.07 7.58 12.11
C ALA A 74 -3.21 8.07 10.66
N LYS A 75 -2.08 8.32 10.00
CA LYS A 75 -2.04 8.74 8.60
C LYS A 75 -2.45 7.60 7.66
N GLY A 76 -3.43 7.87 6.80
CA GLY A 76 -3.94 6.98 5.75
C GLY A 76 -4.70 5.75 6.25
N ARG A 77 -5.11 5.73 7.52
CA ARG A 77 -5.73 4.55 8.16
C ARG A 77 -6.59 4.94 9.35
N ASP A 78 -7.30 3.96 9.88
CA ASP A 78 -8.08 4.09 11.11
C ASP A 78 -7.18 4.07 12.35
N LEU A 79 -7.69 4.61 13.46
CA LEU A 79 -7.05 4.61 14.77
C LEU A 79 -7.92 3.85 15.78
N VAL A 80 -7.31 2.91 16.50
CA VAL A 80 -7.94 2.15 17.58
C VAL A 80 -7.18 2.42 18.87
N LEU A 81 -7.90 2.82 19.91
CA LEU A 81 -7.39 3.05 21.26
C LEU A 81 -8.04 2.06 22.21
N LEU A 82 -7.22 1.27 22.90
CA LEU A 82 -7.69 0.32 23.94
C LEU A 82 -7.78 0.98 25.32
N HIS A 83 -7.28 2.22 25.44
CA HIS A 83 -7.21 2.97 26.68
C HIS A 83 -7.67 4.41 26.50
N MET A 84 -7.85 5.09 27.63
CA MET A 84 -8.44 6.42 27.70
C MET A 84 -7.61 7.49 26.98
N VAL A 85 -8.31 8.46 26.41
CA VAL A 85 -7.75 9.71 25.90
C VAL A 85 -8.03 10.79 26.93
N ASN A 86 -7.04 11.20 27.70
CA ASN A 86 -7.22 12.18 28.78
C ASN A 86 -7.42 13.61 28.26
N PRO A 87 -7.94 14.54 29.09
CA PRO A 87 -7.97 15.97 28.80
C PRO A 87 -6.60 16.48 28.31
N GLY A 88 -6.60 17.34 27.30
CA GLY A 88 -5.40 17.85 26.65
C GLY A 88 -4.62 16.85 25.78
N ALA A 89 -5.04 15.57 25.69
CA ALA A 89 -4.52 14.63 24.70
C ALA A 89 -5.28 14.77 23.37
N GLU A 90 -4.64 14.42 22.27
CA GLU A 90 -5.20 14.59 20.93
C GLU A 90 -4.99 13.34 20.07
N VAL A 91 -6.06 12.89 19.43
CA VAL A 91 -6.04 11.75 18.51
C VAL A 91 -6.57 12.14 17.15
N ILE A 92 -5.81 11.84 16.11
CA ILE A 92 -6.09 12.21 14.73
C ILE A 92 -6.06 10.95 13.87
N ALA A 93 -7.03 10.80 12.97
CA ALA A 93 -7.03 9.75 11.96
C ALA A 93 -7.55 10.27 10.61
N ASP A 94 -6.97 9.76 9.53
CA ASP A 94 -7.54 10.00 8.18
C ASP A 94 -8.81 9.17 7.95
N GLY A 95 -8.94 8.05 8.66
CA GLY A 95 -10.12 7.20 8.66
C GLY A 95 -10.98 7.37 9.92
N HIS A 96 -11.48 6.25 10.44
CA HIS A 96 -12.28 6.16 11.65
C HIS A 96 -11.42 6.21 12.92
N ILE A 97 -12.03 6.62 14.04
CA ILE A 97 -11.42 6.53 15.37
C ILE A 97 -12.30 5.66 16.27
N HIS A 98 -11.69 4.66 16.90
CA HIS A 98 -12.34 3.78 17.85
C HIS A 98 -11.66 3.95 19.21
N VAL A 99 -12.40 4.37 20.23
CA VAL A 99 -11.92 4.49 21.60
C VAL A 99 -12.68 3.50 22.48
N TYR A 100 -12.05 2.39 22.81
CA TYR A 100 -12.62 1.38 23.70
C TYR A 100 -12.40 1.74 25.19
N ALA A 101 -12.56 3.02 25.51
CA ALA A 101 -12.33 3.62 26.83
C ALA A 101 -12.96 5.04 26.86
N PRO A 102 -12.88 5.78 27.99
CA PRO A 102 -13.29 7.18 28.02
C PRO A 102 -12.50 8.06 27.03
N LEU A 103 -13.23 8.82 26.22
CA LEU A 103 -12.71 9.85 25.34
C LEU A 103 -12.96 11.21 25.99
N ARG A 104 -11.93 11.75 26.66
CA ARG A 104 -11.98 13.05 27.36
C ARG A 104 -11.19 14.16 26.66
N GLY A 105 -10.18 13.79 25.88
CA GLY A 105 -9.41 14.74 25.08
C GLY A 105 -10.09 15.10 23.75
N LYS A 106 -9.27 15.36 22.74
CA LYS A 106 -9.71 15.76 21.40
C LYS A 106 -9.63 14.59 20.43
N ALA A 107 -10.66 14.39 19.62
CA ALA A 107 -10.69 13.40 18.54
C ALA A 107 -11.01 14.03 17.19
N ILE A 108 -10.15 13.81 16.20
CA ILE A 108 -10.24 14.39 14.86
C ILE A 108 -10.17 13.24 13.83
N ALA A 109 -11.33 12.79 13.37
CA ALA A 109 -11.45 11.74 12.37
C ALA A 109 -11.65 12.34 10.97
N GLY A 110 -11.35 11.55 9.93
CA GLY A 110 -11.43 12.04 8.57
C GLY A 110 -10.58 13.28 8.33
N ALA A 111 -9.39 13.37 8.93
CA ALA A 111 -8.54 14.56 8.91
C ALA A 111 -8.16 15.04 7.49
N ARG A 112 -8.28 14.16 6.49
CA ARG A 112 -8.13 14.45 5.06
C ARG A 112 -9.45 14.65 4.30
N GLY A 113 -10.53 15.00 5.00
CA GLY A 113 -11.83 15.28 4.41
C GLY A 113 -12.72 14.06 4.19
N ASN A 114 -12.44 12.92 4.85
CA ASN A 114 -13.32 11.76 4.78
C ASN A 114 -14.59 12.03 5.61
N ALA A 115 -15.65 12.48 4.94
CA ALA A 115 -16.96 12.78 5.55
C ALA A 115 -17.68 11.53 6.08
N GLU A 116 -17.33 10.33 5.58
CA GLU A 116 -17.87 9.06 6.04
C GLU A 116 -17.17 8.53 7.30
N ALA A 117 -16.08 9.20 7.73
CA ALA A 117 -15.39 8.84 8.96
C ALA A 117 -16.33 8.94 10.17
N ARG A 118 -16.02 8.13 11.19
CA ARG A 118 -16.81 8.02 12.41
C ARG A 118 -15.88 7.99 13.61
N ILE A 119 -16.41 8.47 14.75
CA ILE A 119 -15.74 8.39 16.04
C ILE A 119 -16.61 7.56 16.96
N PHE A 120 -16.05 6.50 17.53
CA PHE A 120 -16.73 5.63 18.49
C PHE A 120 -16.05 5.77 19.84
N SER A 121 -16.83 5.85 20.92
CA SER A 121 -16.32 5.77 22.28
C SER A 121 -17.23 4.94 23.17
N LEU A 122 -16.66 4.19 24.12
CA LEU A 122 -17.44 3.56 25.19
C LEU A 122 -17.91 4.56 26.26
N CYS A 123 -17.28 5.73 26.34
CA CYS A 123 -17.70 6.81 27.23
C CYS A 123 -17.34 8.15 26.58
N MET A 124 -18.37 8.90 26.19
CA MET A 124 -18.26 10.13 25.40
C MET A 124 -18.20 11.36 26.30
N GLU A 125 -16.99 11.86 26.57
CA GLU A 125 -16.73 13.05 27.41
C GLU A 125 -15.75 14.05 26.75
N PRO A 126 -15.78 14.25 25.41
CA PRO A 126 -14.69 14.91 24.67
C PRO A 126 -14.58 16.41 24.96
N GLU A 127 -13.35 16.91 24.98
CA GLU A 127 -13.08 18.35 24.85
C GLU A 127 -13.48 18.87 23.45
N LEU A 128 -13.20 18.06 22.42
CA LEU A 128 -13.49 18.35 21.01
C LEU A 128 -13.70 17.05 20.21
N ILE A 129 -14.69 17.06 19.33
CA ILE A 129 -14.88 16.05 18.28
C ILE A 129 -14.92 16.74 16.93
N SER A 130 -14.19 16.22 15.95
CA SER A 130 -14.26 16.65 14.57
C SER A 130 -14.30 15.50 13.58
N ILE A 131 -15.09 15.67 12.52
CA ILE A 131 -15.16 14.76 11.37
C ILE A 131 -15.08 15.62 10.11
N ALA A 132 -14.09 15.38 9.27
CA ALA A 132 -13.89 16.10 8.01
C ALA A 132 -13.91 17.63 8.13
N GLY A 133 -13.33 18.17 9.22
CA GLY A 133 -13.23 19.60 9.48
C GLY A 133 -14.46 20.24 10.13
N ILE A 134 -15.59 19.54 10.19
CA ILE A 134 -16.73 19.96 11.01
C ILE A 134 -16.46 19.55 12.45
N TYR A 135 -16.64 20.46 13.41
CA TYR A 135 -16.27 20.21 14.81
C TYR A 135 -17.35 20.64 15.79
N ARG A 136 -17.30 20.04 16.98
CA ARG A 136 -18.07 20.40 18.16
C ARG A 136 -17.13 20.43 19.36
N THR A 137 -17.20 21.50 20.15
CA THR A 137 -16.44 21.68 21.38
C THR A 137 -17.30 21.36 22.61
N SER A 138 -16.65 21.24 23.76
CA SER A 138 -17.29 21.06 25.07
C SER A 138 -18.05 22.29 25.59
N GLU A 139 -17.95 23.45 24.93
CA GLU A 139 -18.66 24.68 25.31
C GLU A 139 -20.18 24.49 25.28
N VAL A 140 -20.67 23.67 24.34
CA VAL A 140 -22.08 23.28 24.27
C VAL A 140 -22.22 21.85 24.79
N ALA A 141 -22.73 21.74 26.02
CA ALA A 141 -22.94 20.47 26.70
C ALA A 141 -23.60 19.42 25.80
N LEU A 142 -23.11 18.19 25.87
CA LEU A 142 -23.72 17.05 25.20
C LEU A 142 -25.02 16.68 25.93
N PRO A 143 -26.03 16.16 25.22
CA PRO A 143 -27.22 15.61 25.86
C PRO A 143 -26.86 14.51 26.88
N PRO A 144 -27.61 14.37 27.99
CA PRO A 144 -27.33 13.35 29.01
C PRO A 144 -27.28 11.92 28.48
N GLU A 145 -28.05 11.61 27.44
CA GLU A 145 -28.05 10.31 26.77
C GLU A 145 -26.74 10.00 26.02
N VAL A 146 -25.94 11.02 25.70
CA VAL A 146 -24.64 10.88 25.03
C VAL A 146 -23.50 10.99 26.05
N TRP A 147 -23.58 11.97 26.96
CA TRP A 147 -22.51 12.23 27.92
C TRP A 147 -22.24 11.00 28.80
N SER A 148 -20.99 10.57 28.89
CA SER A 148 -20.57 9.37 29.63
C SER A 148 -21.22 8.04 29.17
N HIS A 149 -21.80 7.98 27.98
CA HIS A 149 -22.41 6.77 27.42
C HIS A 149 -21.67 6.26 26.17
N PRO A 150 -21.75 4.95 25.84
CA PRO A 150 -21.29 4.42 24.58
C PRO A 150 -22.00 5.10 23.40
N THR A 151 -21.24 5.76 22.53
CA THR A 151 -21.78 6.66 21.51
C THR A 151 -20.95 6.58 20.23
N GLN A 152 -21.62 6.69 19.07
CA GLN A 152 -21.00 7.03 17.80
C GLN A 152 -21.23 8.51 17.46
N ALA A 153 -20.22 9.18 16.91
CA ALA A 153 -20.34 10.44 16.22
C ALA A 153 -20.15 10.21 14.71
N ARG A 154 -21.01 10.82 13.90
CA ARG A 154 -20.98 10.77 12.43
C ARG A 154 -21.40 12.09 11.83
N LEU A 155 -21.03 12.32 10.57
CA LEU A 155 -21.51 13.46 9.81
C LEU A 155 -22.80 13.10 9.07
N VAL A 156 -23.75 14.04 9.01
CA VAL A 156 -24.97 13.96 8.20
C VAL A 156 -25.03 15.17 7.28
N GLY A 157 -25.20 14.95 5.98
CA GLY A 157 -25.22 16.03 4.98
C GLY A 157 -23.99 16.08 4.06
N GLY A 158 -22.89 15.41 4.44
CA GLY A 158 -21.66 15.36 3.62
C GLY A 158 -20.66 16.47 3.95
N ALA A 159 -19.65 16.64 3.10
CA ALA A 159 -18.56 17.61 3.32
C ALA A 159 -19.01 19.05 2.98
N GLY A 160 -18.91 19.97 3.95
CA GLY A 160 -19.11 21.42 3.76
C GLY A 160 -20.33 21.99 4.49
N ASP A 161 -21.45 21.29 4.48
CA ASP A 161 -22.71 21.63 5.15
C ASP A 161 -23.16 20.57 6.17
N GLY A 162 -22.33 19.54 6.37
CA GLY A 162 -22.62 18.43 7.26
C GLY A 162 -22.78 18.86 8.72
N LYS A 163 -23.73 18.23 9.40
CA LYS A 163 -23.95 18.36 10.85
C LYS A 163 -23.38 17.15 11.56
N LEU A 164 -22.61 17.39 12.63
CA LEU A 164 -22.19 16.34 13.55
C LEU A 164 -23.40 15.83 14.35
N VAL A 165 -23.68 14.54 14.22
CA VAL A 165 -24.71 13.82 14.94
C VAL A 165 -24.06 12.81 15.87
N LEU A 166 -24.42 12.87 17.16
CA LEU A 166 -23.95 11.93 18.18
C LEU A 166 -25.14 11.05 18.59
N GLU A 167 -24.99 9.74 18.45
CA GLU A 167 -26.03 8.74 18.70
C GLU A 167 -25.50 7.67 19.66
N PRO A 168 -26.22 7.39 20.76
CA PRO A 168 -25.85 6.28 21.64
C PRO A 168 -25.83 4.95 20.88
N LEU A 169 -24.84 4.10 21.17
CA LEU A 169 -24.76 2.75 20.63
C LEU A 169 -25.82 1.89 21.31
N LYS A 170 -26.65 1.22 20.51
CA LYS A 170 -27.62 0.25 21.01
C LYS A 170 -26.89 -1.06 21.30
N ALA A 171 -27.07 -1.59 22.52
CA ALA A 171 -26.62 -2.92 22.91
C ALA A 171 -27.55 -4.01 22.38
#